data_AF-A0A6N9ESD2-F1
#
_entry.id   AF-A0A6N9ESD2-F1
#
_cell.length_a   1.000
_cell.length_b   1.000
_cell.length_c   1.000
_cell.angle_alpha   90.00
_cell.angle_beta   90.00
_cell.angle_gamma   90.00
#
_symmetry.space_group_name_H-M   'P 1'
#
loop_
_entity.id
_entity.type
_entity.pdbx_description
1 polymer ?
#
loop_
_entity_poly.entity_id
_entity_poly.type
_entity_poly.pdbx_seq_one_letter_code
_entity_poly.pdbx_strand_id
1 'polypeptide(L)'
;MTAVMRDYGLTGADSRLAIERGLVEAEWFRPPIDPERLRALQVRTNARAARDTIMWLGLLAVFGYLAFQALGSWWAVPAFMAYGALYGGAGDSRWHECGHGTAFRTKWLNDVVYYIASFMLLRQPTLWRWSHVRHHTDTIVVGRDPEIMFPRPGSLRTVLGVYLPVAILPKAVWRTLKHAAGRIDDDARDFIPTDELPKLKWESRAYIAVLAGTGVWCVAIGSIVPALYIGLPTFYGAWLMVFFGAMQHAGLREDVLDHRYNSRTVYMNPFLRFLYSNMNYHVEHHIFPTVPYYALPALHEEIKEYLAPADRSSISAYRRIFTTLRRQWQDPSYDDPRPEIPDVAGAQRSFVNTGVTAWAGEVHDGLVDLGPAEGLSPNSARRIDHGYGTYALYRLDPDDLGDADAGGEFVLSDGLCTHGQAHLADGVVLDGLIECPKHNGCFDLCTGEALRLPATEPITLYDVAVRNGRVVSRLVPQPAGE
;
A
#
# COMPACT_ATOMS: atom_id res chain seq x y z
N MET A 1 8.58 13.39 -34.60
CA MET A 1 8.35 14.30 -33.45
C MET A 1 9.37 13.93 -32.40
N THR A 2 10.20 14.87 -31.93
CA THR A 2 11.09 14.62 -30.79
C THR A 2 10.22 14.35 -29.57
N ALA A 3 10.33 13.16 -28.98
CA ALA A 3 9.60 12.83 -27.76
C ALA A 3 9.93 13.88 -26.69
N VAL A 4 8.89 14.54 -26.16
CA VAL A 4 9.04 15.52 -25.08
C VAL A 4 9.58 14.77 -23.86
N MET A 5 10.70 15.24 -23.33
CA MET A 5 11.28 14.68 -22.12
C MET A 5 10.34 15.02 -20.95
N ARG A 6 9.85 13.99 -20.27
CA ARG A 6 8.95 14.15 -19.13
C ARG A 6 9.74 14.42 -17.86
N ASP A 7 9.15 15.21 -16.97
CA ASP A 7 9.72 15.53 -15.66
C ASP A 7 9.11 14.62 -14.59
N TYR A 8 9.85 13.60 -14.16
CA TYR A 8 9.39 12.67 -13.13
C TYR A 8 9.51 13.25 -11.70
N GLY A 9 10.04 14.46 -11.54
CA GLY A 9 10.17 15.11 -10.23
C GLY A 9 8.81 15.53 -9.66
N LEU A 10 8.64 15.35 -8.35
CA LEU A 10 7.37 15.64 -7.65
C LEU A 10 7.03 17.13 -7.63
N THR A 11 8.05 17.98 -7.68
CA THR A 11 7.91 19.45 -7.71
C THR A 11 8.04 20.01 -9.14
N GLY A 12 8.02 19.12 -10.14
CA GLY A 12 8.33 19.40 -11.53
C GLY A 12 7.19 19.97 -12.36
N ALA A 13 7.41 20.04 -13.68
CA ALA A 13 6.38 20.50 -14.63
C ALA A 13 5.23 19.51 -14.78
N ASP A 14 5.51 18.20 -14.91
CA ASP A 14 4.47 17.18 -15.05
C ASP A 14 3.61 17.04 -13.78
N SER A 15 4.12 17.38 -12.60
CA SER A 15 3.31 17.43 -11.36
C SER A 15 2.12 18.39 -11.50
N ARG A 16 2.36 19.59 -12.07
CA ARG A 16 1.28 20.55 -12.36
C ARG A 16 0.37 20.06 -13.48
N LEU A 17 0.94 19.50 -14.55
CA LEU A 17 0.16 18.96 -15.67
C LEU A 17 -0.75 17.80 -15.24
N ALA A 18 -0.33 16.97 -14.29
CA ALA A 18 -1.14 15.88 -13.75
C ALA A 18 -2.40 16.42 -13.05
N ILE A 19 -2.26 17.50 -12.27
CA ILE A 19 -3.39 18.18 -11.63
C ILE A 19 -4.33 18.79 -12.69
N GLU A 20 -3.78 19.52 -13.66
CA GLU A 20 -4.56 20.15 -14.73
C GLU A 20 -5.32 19.13 -15.59
N ARG A 21 -4.79 17.92 -15.74
CA ARG A 21 -5.43 16.80 -16.45
C ARG A 21 -6.42 16.00 -15.60
N GLY A 22 -6.58 16.35 -14.32
CA GLY A 22 -7.48 15.63 -13.40
C GLY A 22 -7.01 14.20 -13.09
N LEU A 23 -5.69 13.96 -13.07
CA LEU A 23 -5.10 12.65 -12.78
C LEU A 23 -4.80 12.45 -11.28
N VAL A 24 -4.86 13.52 -10.48
CA VAL A 24 -4.48 13.50 -9.07
C VAL A 24 -5.69 13.20 -8.20
N GLU A 25 -5.53 12.25 -7.28
CA GLU A 25 -6.61 11.76 -6.41
C GLU A 25 -7.86 11.30 -7.16
N ALA A 26 -7.68 10.98 -8.44
CA ALA A 26 -8.76 10.67 -9.32
C ALA A 26 -9.35 9.28 -9.04
N GLU A 27 -10.47 9.06 -9.69
CA GLU A 27 -11.20 7.81 -9.68
C GLU A 27 -10.51 6.73 -10.50
N TRP A 28 -10.27 5.59 -9.89
CA TRP A 28 -9.68 4.43 -10.52
C TRP A 28 -10.74 3.39 -10.89
N PHE A 29 -10.47 2.62 -11.94
CA PHE A 29 -11.28 1.44 -12.28
C PHE A 29 -11.38 0.47 -11.08
N ARG A 30 -12.60 0.04 -10.77
CA ARG A 30 -12.88 -1.06 -9.84
C ARG A 30 -13.79 -2.12 -10.50
N PRO A 31 -13.39 -3.40 -10.54
CA PRO A 31 -14.22 -4.46 -11.09
C PRO A 31 -15.40 -4.74 -10.15
N PRO A 32 -16.53 -5.24 -10.68
CA PRO A 32 -17.63 -5.70 -9.86
C PRO A 32 -17.17 -6.91 -9.02
N ILE A 33 -17.53 -6.89 -7.74
CA ILE A 33 -17.33 -8.00 -6.81
C ILE A 33 -18.46 -7.96 -5.78
N ASP A 34 -18.96 -9.13 -5.40
CA ASP A 34 -19.95 -9.23 -4.33
C ASP A 34 -19.39 -8.64 -3.02
N PRO A 35 -20.07 -7.66 -2.37
CA PRO A 35 -19.58 -7.04 -1.15
C PRO A 35 -19.37 -8.02 0.02
N GLU A 36 -20.20 -9.06 0.14
CA GLU A 36 -20.00 -10.08 1.18
C GLU A 36 -18.75 -10.89 0.91
N ARG A 37 -18.53 -11.27 -0.35
CA ARG A 37 -17.32 -11.97 -0.78
C ARG A 37 -16.06 -11.15 -0.55
N LEU A 38 -16.07 -9.85 -0.90
CA LEU A 38 -14.93 -8.96 -0.66
C LEU A 38 -14.61 -8.86 0.84
N ARG A 39 -15.64 -8.69 1.69
CA ARG A 39 -15.46 -8.67 3.16
C ARG A 39 -14.84 -9.97 3.68
N ALA A 40 -15.30 -11.12 3.20
CA ALA A 40 -14.72 -12.41 3.57
C ALA A 40 -13.23 -12.53 3.21
N LEU A 41 -12.81 -11.92 2.09
CA LEU A 41 -11.41 -11.89 1.66
C LEU A 41 -10.56 -10.91 2.46
N GLN A 42 -11.16 -9.86 3.04
CA GLN A 42 -10.49 -8.85 3.86
C GLN A 42 -10.23 -9.30 5.31
N VAL A 43 -10.80 -10.43 5.74
CA VAL A 43 -10.60 -10.97 7.09
C VAL A 43 -9.12 -11.28 7.35
N ARG A 44 -8.60 -10.75 8.46
CA ARG A 44 -7.20 -10.90 8.86
C ARG A 44 -7.04 -11.89 10.00
N THR A 45 -5.93 -12.62 9.98
CA THR A 45 -5.55 -13.52 11.07
C THR A 45 -4.10 -13.31 11.49
N ASN A 46 -3.84 -13.33 12.79
CA ASN A 46 -2.47 -13.27 13.31
C ASN A 46 -1.70 -14.56 13.00
N ALA A 47 -2.37 -15.71 13.08
CA ALA A 47 -1.73 -17.02 12.96
C ALA A 47 -1.01 -17.19 11.61
N ARG A 48 -1.65 -16.78 10.51
CA ARG A 48 -1.06 -16.93 9.18
C ARG A 48 0.17 -16.05 8.99
N ALA A 49 0.06 -14.77 9.30
CA ALA A 49 1.18 -13.83 9.18
C ALA A 49 2.32 -14.13 10.16
N ALA A 50 2.01 -14.54 11.40
CA ALA A 50 3.01 -14.95 12.38
C ALA A 50 3.82 -16.15 11.88
N ARG A 51 3.15 -17.17 11.35
CA ARG A 51 3.81 -18.35 10.78
C ARG A 51 4.74 -17.96 9.64
N ASP A 52 4.27 -17.16 8.68
CA ASP A 52 5.04 -16.80 7.49
C ASP A 52 6.23 -15.88 7.86
N THR A 53 6.09 -15.03 8.89
CA THR A 53 7.19 -14.24 9.48
C THR A 53 8.20 -15.13 10.22
N ILE A 54 7.75 -16.05 11.08
CA ILE A 54 8.64 -16.98 11.80
C ILE A 54 9.43 -17.85 10.82
N MET A 55 8.79 -18.37 9.77
CA MET A 55 9.47 -19.14 8.73
C MET A 55 10.53 -18.32 8.01
N TRP A 56 10.24 -17.06 7.68
CA TRP A 56 11.21 -16.17 7.04
C TRP A 56 12.40 -15.86 7.95
N LEU A 57 12.16 -15.51 9.22
CA LEU A 57 13.23 -15.26 10.19
C LEU A 57 14.03 -16.54 10.48
N GLY A 58 13.38 -17.70 10.52
CA GLY A 58 14.03 -19.01 10.64
C GLY A 58 14.93 -19.32 9.45
N LEU A 59 14.47 -19.07 8.22
CA LEU A 59 15.31 -19.19 7.03
C LEU A 59 16.49 -18.21 7.07
N LEU A 60 16.26 -16.97 7.48
CA LEU A 60 17.31 -15.97 7.64
C LEU A 60 18.37 -16.42 8.65
N ALA A 61 17.95 -16.98 9.79
CA ALA A 61 18.85 -17.53 10.80
C ALA A 61 19.62 -18.75 10.29
N VAL A 62 18.97 -19.68 9.59
CA VAL A 62 19.59 -20.87 9.01
C VAL A 62 20.64 -20.49 7.98
N PHE A 63 20.29 -19.65 6.99
CA PHE A 63 21.25 -19.22 5.97
C PHE A 63 22.33 -18.30 6.53
N GLY A 64 22.02 -17.53 7.57
CA GLY A 64 23.02 -16.79 8.32
C GLY A 64 24.03 -17.72 9.00
N TYR A 65 23.56 -18.75 9.70
CA TYR A 65 24.43 -19.75 10.31
C TYR A 65 25.28 -20.48 9.25
N LEU A 66 24.69 -20.89 8.13
CA LEU A 66 25.43 -21.52 7.02
C LEU A 66 26.48 -20.58 6.44
N ALA A 67 26.17 -19.28 6.29
CA ALA A 67 27.12 -18.28 5.83
C ALA A 67 28.28 -18.10 6.81
N PHE A 68 28.01 -18.14 8.12
CA PHE A 68 29.03 -18.11 9.17
C PHE A 68 29.94 -19.34 9.10
N GLN A 69 29.38 -20.55 9.02
CA GLN A 69 30.15 -21.80 8.92
C GLN A 69 31.00 -21.87 7.65
N ALA A 70 30.55 -21.22 6.57
CA ALA A 70 31.25 -21.19 5.31
C ALA A 70 32.36 -20.13 5.22
N LEU A 71 32.54 -19.28 6.24
CA LEU A 71 33.58 -18.24 6.27
C LEU A 71 34.97 -18.86 6.03
N GLY A 72 35.77 -18.22 5.18
CA GLY A 72 37.08 -18.73 4.75
C GLY A 72 37.02 -19.75 3.62
N SER A 73 35.83 -20.08 3.10
CA SER A 73 35.65 -20.96 1.94
C SER A 73 34.84 -20.28 0.82
N TRP A 74 34.90 -20.84 -0.40
CA TRP A 74 34.08 -20.39 -1.52
C TRP A 74 32.57 -20.58 -1.31
N TRP A 75 32.16 -21.44 -0.37
CA TRP A 75 30.75 -21.62 -0.01
C TRP A 75 30.15 -20.40 0.70
N ALA A 76 30.98 -19.49 1.23
CA ALA A 76 30.50 -18.24 1.84
C ALA A 76 29.73 -17.39 0.83
N VAL A 77 30.14 -17.38 -0.44
CA VAL A 77 29.52 -16.55 -1.49
C VAL A 77 28.04 -16.92 -1.70
N PRO A 78 27.70 -18.17 -2.10
CA PRO A 78 26.30 -18.54 -2.28
C PRO A 78 25.49 -18.50 -0.97
N ALA A 79 26.11 -18.78 0.19
CA ALA A 79 25.43 -18.71 1.48
C ALA A 79 25.04 -17.26 1.85
N PHE A 80 25.96 -16.30 1.72
CA PHE A 80 25.65 -14.89 1.91
C PHE A 80 24.69 -14.38 0.84
N MET A 81 24.80 -14.79 -0.43
CA MET A 81 23.80 -14.41 -1.44
C MET A 81 22.38 -14.83 -1.04
N ALA A 82 22.20 -16.03 -0.48
CA ALA A 82 20.91 -16.51 0.02
C ALA A 82 20.45 -15.73 1.26
N TYR A 83 21.34 -15.51 2.23
CA TYR A 83 21.05 -14.67 3.41
C TYR A 83 20.61 -13.26 3.00
N GLY A 84 21.34 -12.61 2.08
CA GLY A 84 21.01 -11.28 1.58
C GLY A 84 19.68 -11.24 0.84
N ALA A 85 19.38 -12.26 0.03
CA ALA A 85 18.10 -12.35 -0.67
C ALA A 85 16.93 -12.45 0.31
N LEU A 86 17.08 -13.20 1.40
CA LEU A 86 16.10 -13.25 2.48
C LEU A 86 16.04 -11.92 3.25
N TYR A 87 17.20 -11.30 3.50
CA TYR A 87 17.29 -10.06 4.27
C TYR A 87 16.61 -8.89 3.54
N GLY A 88 17.08 -8.57 2.34
CA GLY A 88 16.55 -7.46 1.53
C GLY A 88 15.34 -7.88 0.72
N GLY A 89 15.47 -8.89 -0.14
CA GLY A 89 14.45 -9.26 -1.11
C GLY A 89 13.13 -9.73 -0.49
N ALA A 90 13.19 -10.71 0.42
CA ALA A 90 11.98 -11.17 1.10
C ALA A 90 11.47 -10.15 2.14
N GLY A 91 12.35 -9.30 2.69
CA GLY A 91 11.97 -8.14 3.48
C GLY A 91 11.10 -7.14 2.72
N ASP A 92 11.23 -7.06 1.38
CA ASP A 92 10.56 -6.05 0.56
C ASP A 92 9.03 -6.16 0.61
N SER A 93 8.51 -7.35 0.36
CA SER A 93 7.06 -7.57 0.49
C SER A 93 6.54 -7.37 1.93
N ARG A 94 7.40 -7.51 2.95
CA ARG A 94 7.00 -7.45 4.37
C ARG A 94 6.87 -6.02 4.88
N TRP A 95 7.79 -5.12 4.53
CA TRP A 95 7.58 -3.69 4.86
C TRP A 95 6.35 -3.17 4.11
N HIS A 96 6.09 -3.65 2.90
CA HIS A 96 4.93 -3.23 2.11
C HIS A 96 3.61 -3.66 2.76
N GLU A 97 3.40 -4.97 2.94
CA GLU A 97 2.13 -5.50 3.46
C GLU A 97 1.88 -5.12 4.93
N CYS A 98 2.93 -5.08 5.75
CA CYS A 98 2.78 -4.61 7.13
C CYS A 98 2.62 -3.08 7.17
N GLY A 99 3.13 -2.36 6.18
CA GLY A 99 2.93 -0.92 6.02
C GLY A 99 1.48 -0.54 5.76
N HIS A 100 0.77 -1.37 4.98
CA HIS A 100 -0.68 -1.31 4.76
C HIS A 100 -1.53 -1.76 5.96
N GLY A 101 -0.89 -2.37 6.96
CA GLY A 101 -1.57 -2.91 8.14
C GLY A 101 -2.42 -4.15 7.87
N THR A 102 -2.25 -4.81 6.73
CA THR A 102 -3.11 -5.92 6.30
C THR A 102 -2.59 -7.29 6.70
N ALA A 103 -1.28 -7.44 6.95
CA ALA A 103 -0.71 -8.76 7.24
C ALA A 103 -1.30 -9.38 8.54
N PHE A 104 -1.29 -8.64 9.64
CA PHE A 104 -1.82 -9.07 10.94
C PHE A 104 -3.17 -8.42 11.25
N ARG A 105 -4.01 -9.12 12.03
CA ARG A 105 -5.20 -8.49 12.65
C ARG A 105 -4.76 -7.49 13.71
N THR A 106 -3.79 -7.88 14.55
CA THR A 106 -3.28 -7.00 15.61
C THR A 106 -2.32 -5.95 15.04
N LYS A 107 -2.70 -4.68 15.19
CA LYS A 107 -1.99 -3.53 14.62
C LYS A 107 -0.49 -3.47 14.96
N TRP A 108 -0.12 -3.59 16.24
CA TRP A 108 1.29 -3.46 16.64
C TRP A 108 2.19 -4.56 16.08
N LEU A 109 1.64 -5.75 15.75
CA LEU A 109 2.41 -6.81 15.09
C LEU A 109 2.81 -6.41 13.66
N ASN A 110 1.94 -5.71 12.94
CA ASN A 110 2.29 -5.12 11.65
C ASN A 110 3.45 -4.13 11.83
N ASP A 111 3.36 -3.22 12.80
CA ASP A 111 4.41 -2.23 13.02
C ASP A 111 5.77 -2.88 13.36
N VAL A 112 5.81 -3.90 14.22
CA VAL A 112 7.07 -4.59 14.53
C VAL A 112 7.74 -5.16 13.27
N VAL A 113 6.99 -5.89 12.44
CA VAL A 113 7.53 -6.47 11.20
C VAL A 113 7.87 -5.37 10.18
N TYR A 114 7.05 -4.33 10.11
CA TYR A 114 7.25 -3.15 9.27
C TYR A 114 8.60 -2.50 9.55
N TYR A 115 8.86 -2.09 10.80
CA TYR A 115 10.10 -1.41 11.18
C TYR A 115 11.34 -2.27 10.93
N ILE A 116 11.28 -3.57 11.22
CA ILE A 116 12.39 -4.50 10.96
C ILE A 116 12.66 -4.59 9.44
N ALA A 117 11.63 -4.88 8.65
CA ALA A 117 11.76 -5.03 7.20
C ALA A 117 12.19 -3.72 6.50
N SER A 118 11.67 -2.58 6.95
CA SER A 118 12.09 -1.25 6.51
C SER A 118 13.58 -1.01 6.76
N PHE A 119 14.08 -1.34 7.95
CA PHE A 119 15.52 -1.19 8.27
C PHE A 119 16.38 -2.08 7.37
N MET A 120 15.95 -3.33 7.14
CA MET A 120 16.64 -4.29 6.30
C MET A 120 16.80 -3.83 4.84
N LEU A 121 16.03 -2.83 4.42
CA LEU A 121 16.06 -2.25 3.08
C LEU A 121 16.56 -0.80 3.04
N LEU A 122 17.02 -0.26 4.16
CA LEU A 122 17.35 1.16 4.31
C LEU A 122 16.18 2.08 3.91
N ARG A 123 14.95 1.59 4.07
CA ARG A 123 13.72 2.34 3.87
C ARG A 123 13.36 3.03 5.17
N GLN A 124 13.45 4.35 5.24
CA GLN A 124 13.00 5.11 6.41
C GLN A 124 11.47 4.95 6.57
N PRO A 125 10.97 4.44 7.71
CA PRO A 125 9.57 4.00 7.84
C PRO A 125 8.56 5.10 7.52
N THR A 126 8.62 6.27 8.17
CA THR A 126 7.70 7.38 7.86
C THR A 126 7.77 7.81 6.39
N LEU A 127 8.98 7.98 5.84
CA LEU A 127 9.16 8.38 4.43
C LEU A 127 8.49 7.38 3.47
N TRP A 128 8.75 6.09 3.65
CA TRP A 128 8.26 5.07 2.75
C TRP A 128 6.78 4.78 2.93
N ARG A 129 6.22 4.92 4.13
CA ARG A 129 4.77 4.84 4.33
C ARG A 129 4.05 5.89 3.49
N TRP A 130 4.48 7.15 3.56
CA TRP A 130 3.83 8.24 2.83
C TRP A 130 4.13 8.24 1.33
N SER A 131 5.35 7.88 0.94
CA SER A 131 5.71 7.62 -0.47
C SER A 131 4.78 6.57 -1.08
N HIS A 132 4.56 5.48 -0.34
CA HIS A 132 3.80 4.36 -0.85
C HIS A 132 2.29 4.60 -0.84
N VAL A 133 1.78 5.37 0.14
CA VAL A 133 0.42 5.92 0.09
C VAL A 133 0.23 6.77 -1.18
N ARG A 134 1.16 7.69 -1.48
CA ARG A 134 1.12 8.50 -2.71
C ARG A 134 1.16 7.62 -3.96
N HIS A 135 1.99 6.57 -3.97
CA HIS A 135 2.02 5.59 -5.05
C HIS A 135 0.67 4.92 -5.28
N HIS A 136 -0.06 4.50 -4.23
CA HIS A 136 -1.41 3.95 -4.37
C HIS A 136 -2.47 5.00 -4.74
N THR A 137 -2.25 6.27 -4.44
CA THR A 137 -3.16 7.36 -4.89
C THR A 137 -3.03 7.61 -6.38
N ASP A 138 -1.79 7.77 -6.85
CA ASP A 138 -1.44 8.33 -8.15
C ASP A 138 -0.53 7.35 -8.92
N THR A 139 -0.85 6.05 -8.91
CA THR A 139 0.03 4.97 -9.42
C THR A 139 0.51 5.24 -10.84
N ILE A 140 1.83 5.36 -11.02
CA ILE A 140 2.49 5.55 -12.31
C ILE A 140 1.97 6.83 -13.04
N VAL A 141 1.49 7.82 -12.27
CA VAL A 141 1.22 9.19 -12.74
C VAL A 141 2.52 9.99 -12.63
N VAL A 142 3.01 10.49 -13.77
CA VAL A 142 4.32 11.14 -13.84
C VAL A 142 4.30 12.49 -13.11
N GLY A 143 5.34 12.74 -12.32
CA GLY A 143 5.44 13.91 -11.46
C GLY A 143 4.60 13.81 -10.19
N ARG A 144 3.93 12.68 -9.93
CA ARG A 144 3.15 12.45 -8.70
C ARG A 144 3.59 11.20 -7.95
N ASP A 145 3.90 10.12 -8.66
CA ASP A 145 4.35 8.86 -8.07
C ASP A 145 5.87 8.87 -7.78
N PRO A 146 6.30 8.84 -6.50
CA PRO A 146 7.71 8.78 -6.13
C PRO A 146 8.38 7.43 -6.41
N GLU A 147 7.60 6.38 -6.72
CA GLU A 147 8.06 5.00 -6.81
C GLU A 147 8.26 4.51 -8.26
N ILE A 148 8.18 5.41 -9.25
CA ILE A 148 8.46 5.08 -10.65
C ILE A 148 9.93 4.68 -10.84
N MET A 149 10.17 3.38 -10.97
CA MET A 149 11.53 2.81 -11.10
C MET A 149 12.15 2.94 -12.50
N PHE A 150 11.32 3.02 -13.55
CA PHE A 150 11.77 3.02 -14.94
C PHE A 150 11.20 4.22 -15.73
N PRO A 151 11.75 5.43 -15.54
CA PRO A 151 11.31 6.61 -16.28
C PRO A 151 11.64 6.51 -17.79
N ARG A 152 10.94 7.30 -18.59
CA ARG A 152 11.04 7.35 -20.07
C ARG A 152 11.60 8.71 -20.55
N PRO A 153 12.52 8.73 -21.55
CA PRO A 153 13.21 7.59 -22.14
C PRO A 153 14.07 6.85 -21.12
N GLY A 154 13.95 5.52 -21.10
CA GLY A 154 14.87 4.68 -20.33
C GLY A 154 16.23 4.54 -21.02
N SER A 155 17.17 3.87 -20.37
CA SER A 155 18.42 3.45 -20.99
C SER A 155 18.95 2.15 -20.36
N LEU A 156 19.92 1.50 -21.02
CA LEU A 156 20.63 0.37 -20.42
C LEU A 156 21.30 0.77 -19.10
N ARG A 157 21.78 2.02 -18.98
CA ARG A 157 22.35 2.54 -17.72
C ARG A 157 21.30 2.61 -16.62
N THR A 158 20.07 3.04 -16.94
CA THR A 158 18.94 3.06 -16.00
C THR A 158 18.64 1.64 -15.51
N VAL A 159 18.53 0.67 -16.42
CA VAL A 159 18.29 -0.72 -16.05
C VAL A 159 19.43 -1.27 -15.19
N LEU A 160 20.68 -1.15 -15.63
CA LEU A 160 21.82 -1.64 -14.85
C LEU A 160 21.92 -0.95 -13.47
N GLY A 161 21.60 0.33 -13.37
CA GLY A 161 21.60 1.07 -12.10
C GLY A 161 20.54 0.57 -11.10
N VAL A 162 19.42 0.04 -11.59
CA VAL A 162 18.39 -0.60 -10.76
C VAL A 162 18.85 -1.99 -10.29
N TYR A 163 19.39 -2.83 -11.18
CA TYR A 163 19.83 -4.20 -10.83
C TYR A 163 21.15 -4.27 -10.08
N LEU A 164 22.01 -3.28 -10.25
CA LEU A 164 23.25 -3.09 -9.51
C LEU A 164 23.14 -1.76 -8.77
N PRO A 165 22.49 -1.74 -7.59
CA PRO A 165 22.11 -0.49 -6.91
C PRO A 165 23.30 0.22 -6.24
N VAL A 166 24.50 0.06 -6.80
CA VAL A 166 25.75 0.74 -6.45
C VAL A 166 25.58 2.26 -6.47
N ALA A 167 24.69 2.80 -7.31
CA ALA A 167 24.39 4.23 -7.33
C ALA A 167 23.17 4.63 -6.46
N ILE A 168 22.24 3.71 -6.19
CA ILE A 168 20.97 4.01 -5.49
C ILE A 168 21.17 3.93 -3.98
N LEU A 169 21.80 2.87 -3.48
CA LEU A 169 21.92 2.65 -2.04
C LEU A 169 22.81 3.69 -1.35
N PRO A 170 23.96 4.14 -1.91
CA PRO A 170 24.70 5.24 -1.31
C PRO A 170 23.92 6.55 -1.25
N LYS A 171 23.04 6.82 -2.24
CA LYS A 171 22.14 7.98 -2.20
C LYS A 171 21.11 7.83 -1.08
N ALA A 172 20.56 6.64 -0.85
CA ALA A 172 19.65 6.36 0.26
C ALA A 172 20.34 6.58 1.63
N VAL A 173 21.58 6.11 1.80
CA VAL A 173 22.38 6.35 3.01
C VAL A 173 22.63 7.85 3.20
N TRP A 174 23.02 8.56 2.14
CA TRP A 174 23.25 10.01 2.20
C TRP A 174 21.98 10.80 2.53
N ARG A 175 20.84 10.42 1.94
CA ARG A 175 19.52 10.98 2.27
C ARG A 175 19.19 10.74 3.74
N THR A 176 19.45 9.53 4.24
CA THR A 176 19.27 9.17 5.65
C THR A 176 20.12 10.04 6.58
N LEU A 177 21.39 10.27 6.23
CA LEU A 177 22.28 11.17 6.99
C LEU A 177 21.75 12.62 7.02
N LYS A 178 21.28 13.14 5.87
CA LYS A 178 20.66 14.47 5.80
C LYS A 178 19.42 14.56 6.69
N HIS A 179 18.54 13.57 6.63
CA HIS A 179 17.33 13.51 7.47
C HIS A 179 17.67 13.42 8.96
N ALA A 180 18.67 12.62 9.34
CA ALA A 180 19.16 12.53 10.72
C ALA A 180 19.70 13.89 11.25
N ALA A 181 20.32 14.67 10.37
CA ALA A 181 20.78 16.05 10.65
C ALA A 181 19.66 17.11 10.56
N GLY A 182 18.41 16.70 10.35
CA GLY A 182 17.25 17.61 10.26
C GLY A 182 17.05 18.27 8.90
N ARG A 183 17.86 17.94 7.90
CA ARG A 183 17.76 18.46 6.52
C ARG A 183 16.86 17.54 5.69
N ILE A 184 15.55 17.75 5.80
CA ILE A 184 14.55 17.05 4.96
C ILE A 184 14.65 17.60 3.53
N ASP A 185 14.49 16.75 2.51
CA ASP A 185 14.42 17.18 1.09
C ASP A 185 12.99 17.53 0.66
N ASP A 186 12.86 18.13 -0.51
CA ASP A 186 11.58 18.68 -0.98
C ASP A 186 10.59 17.58 -1.36
N ASP A 187 11.06 16.46 -1.92
CA ASP A 187 10.21 15.29 -2.17
C ASP A 187 9.55 14.81 -0.89
N ALA A 188 10.32 14.63 0.19
CA ALA A 188 9.78 14.22 1.49
C ALA A 188 8.82 15.27 2.08
N ARG A 189 9.01 16.56 1.83
CA ARG A 189 8.07 17.61 2.28
C ARG A 189 6.79 17.66 1.46
N ASP A 190 6.79 17.18 0.23
CA ASP A 190 5.62 17.18 -0.64
C ASP A 190 4.51 16.24 -0.14
N PHE A 191 4.90 15.05 0.35
CA PHE A 191 3.94 14.01 0.69
C PHE A 191 3.93 13.58 2.17
N ILE A 192 4.89 14.01 3.00
CA ILE A 192 4.87 13.74 4.45
C ILE A 192 4.24 14.93 5.19
N PRO A 193 3.19 14.72 5.99
CA PRO A 193 2.65 15.74 6.87
C PRO A 193 3.71 16.36 7.81
N THR A 194 3.57 17.64 8.11
CA THR A 194 4.60 18.41 8.83
C THR A 194 4.85 17.89 10.24
N ASP A 195 3.80 17.39 10.89
CA ASP A 195 3.76 16.76 12.21
C ASP A 195 4.45 15.39 12.26
N GLU A 196 4.59 14.70 11.13
CA GLU A 196 5.31 13.43 11.00
C GLU A 196 6.82 13.62 10.75
N LEU A 197 7.28 14.82 10.35
CA LEU A 197 8.69 15.10 10.09
C LEU A 197 9.63 14.89 11.29
N PRO A 198 9.26 15.21 12.55
CA PRO A 198 10.06 14.85 13.73
C PRO A 198 10.30 13.34 13.85
N LYS A 199 9.32 12.51 13.54
CA LYS A 199 9.42 11.05 13.58
C LYS A 199 10.41 10.54 12.53
N LEU A 200 10.33 11.04 11.30
CA LEU A 200 11.31 10.74 10.24
C LEU A 200 12.75 11.05 10.71
N LYS A 201 12.98 12.20 11.37
CA LYS A 201 14.32 12.56 11.88
C LYS A 201 14.82 11.56 12.92
N TRP A 202 13.97 11.14 13.84
CA TRP A 202 14.32 10.15 14.87
C TRP A 202 14.61 8.77 14.28
N GLU A 203 13.77 8.28 13.37
CA GLU A 203 13.98 7.02 12.65
C GLU A 203 15.32 7.04 11.90
N SER A 204 15.63 8.16 11.25
CA SER A 204 16.90 8.36 10.55
C SER A 204 18.10 8.25 11.50
N ARG A 205 18.02 8.87 12.69
CA ARG A 205 19.08 8.80 13.71
C ARG A 205 19.25 7.37 14.22
N ALA A 206 18.17 6.64 14.43
CA ALA A 206 18.22 5.24 14.83
C ALA A 206 18.93 4.38 13.76
N TYR A 207 18.63 4.59 12.48
CA TYR A 207 19.29 3.88 11.38
C TYR A 207 20.80 4.15 11.37
N ILE A 208 21.20 5.43 11.47
CA ILE A 208 22.61 5.80 11.52
C ILE A 208 23.30 5.24 12.76
N ALA A 209 22.64 5.22 13.92
CA ALA A 209 23.19 4.64 15.15
C ALA A 209 23.48 3.14 14.99
N VAL A 210 22.56 2.36 14.41
CA VAL A 210 22.75 0.92 14.16
C VAL A 210 23.88 0.68 13.14
N LEU A 211 23.91 1.44 12.04
CA LEU A 211 24.95 1.31 11.02
C LEU A 211 26.33 1.73 11.56
N ALA A 212 26.42 2.82 12.31
CA ALA A 212 27.64 3.27 12.95
C ALA A 212 28.12 2.28 14.03
N GLY A 213 27.21 1.78 14.85
CA GLY A 213 27.50 0.74 15.85
C GLY A 213 28.03 -0.54 15.21
N THR A 214 27.47 -0.94 14.06
CA THR A 214 27.98 -2.06 13.26
C THR A 214 29.39 -1.77 12.75
N GLY A 215 29.66 -0.56 12.28
CA GLY A 215 31.01 -0.13 11.87
C GLY A 215 32.03 -0.17 13.02
N VAL A 216 31.65 0.34 14.19
CA VAL A 216 32.48 0.26 15.42
C VAL A 216 32.74 -1.19 15.80
N TRP A 217 31.73 -2.06 15.72
CA TRP A 217 31.89 -3.48 15.98
C TRP A 217 32.91 -4.10 15.01
N CYS A 218 32.80 -3.83 13.71
CA CYS A 218 33.77 -4.31 12.72
C CYS A 218 35.21 -3.90 13.06
N VAL A 219 35.42 -2.64 13.46
CA VAL A 219 36.74 -2.12 13.85
C VAL A 219 37.23 -2.79 15.12
N ALA A 220 36.38 -2.92 16.14
CA ALA A 220 36.75 -3.48 17.44
C ALA A 220 37.26 -4.93 17.35
N ILE A 221 36.72 -5.72 16.42
CA ILE A 221 37.13 -7.12 16.22
C ILE A 221 38.08 -7.32 15.02
N GLY A 222 38.41 -6.25 14.29
CA GLY A 222 39.25 -6.33 13.08
C GLY A 222 38.66 -7.18 11.96
N SER A 223 37.32 -7.23 11.83
CA SER A 223 36.63 -8.10 10.86
C SER A 223 35.37 -7.45 10.29
N ILE A 224 35.11 -7.65 9.00
CA ILE A 224 33.91 -7.15 8.30
C ILE A 224 32.64 -7.97 8.63
N VAL A 225 32.79 -9.11 9.30
CA VAL A 225 31.69 -10.07 9.50
C VAL A 225 30.42 -9.42 10.06
N PRO A 226 30.44 -8.54 11.08
CA PRO A 226 29.22 -7.88 11.56
C PRO A 226 28.48 -7.11 10.45
N ALA A 227 29.20 -6.38 9.60
CA ALA A 227 28.62 -5.67 8.46
C ALA A 227 28.05 -6.63 7.40
N LEU A 228 28.62 -7.84 7.24
CA LEU A 228 28.04 -8.85 6.37
C LEU A 228 26.67 -9.34 6.86
N TYR A 229 26.29 -9.13 8.13
CA TYR A 229 24.97 -9.47 8.65
C TYR A 229 24.04 -8.27 8.81
N ILE A 230 24.57 -7.06 8.97
CA ILE A 230 23.81 -5.84 9.25
C ILE A 230 24.21 -4.74 8.26
N GLY A 231 23.24 -4.22 7.52
CA GLY A 231 23.44 -3.14 6.54
C GLY A 231 23.95 -3.60 5.16
N LEU A 232 25.09 -4.30 5.06
CA LEU A 232 25.56 -4.79 3.75
C LEU A 232 24.62 -5.80 3.05
N PRO A 233 23.81 -6.62 3.75
CA PRO A 233 22.87 -7.51 3.06
C PRO A 233 21.86 -6.77 2.20
N THR A 234 21.54 -5.51 2.52
CA THR A 234 20.74 -4.65 1.65
C THR A 234 21.39 -4.46 0.28
N PHE A 235 22.73 -4.42 0.21
CA PHE A 235 23.47 -4.20 -1.03
C PHE A 235 23.62 -5.47 -1.85
N TYR A 236 24.15 -6.54 -1.25
CA TYR A 236 24.37 -7.78 -1.99
C TYR A 236 23.11 -8.64 -2.12
N GLY A 237 22.04 -8.32 -1.39
CA GLY A 237 20.74 -8.98 -1.43
C GLY A 237 19.66 -8.25 -2.22
N ALA A 238 19.91 -7.01 -2.68
CA ALA A 238 18.95 -6.19 -3.41
C ALA A 238 18.44 -6.85 -4.71
N TRP A 239 19.20 -7.80 -5.28
CA TRP A 239 18.83 -8.46 -6.53
C TRP A 239 17.44 -9.11 -6.48
N LEU A 240 17.04 -9.69 -5.33
CA LEU A 240 15.73 -10.34 -5.20
C LEU A 240 14.60 -9.31 -5.02
N MET A 241 14.87 -8.19 -4.35
CA MET A 241 13.95 -7.05 -4.28
C MET A 241 13.68 -6.52 -5.70
N VAL A 242 14.74 -6.27 -6.48
CA VAL A 242 14.63 -5.80 -7.87
C VAL A 242 13.94 -6.85 -8.75
N PHE A 243 14.22 -8.14 -8.50
CA PHE A 243 13.57 -9.23 -9.21
C PHE A 243 12.04 -9.13 -9.08
N PHE A 244 11.53 -8.94 -7.86
CA PHE A 244 10.10 -8.80 -7.65
C PHE A 244 9.55 -7.44 -8.08
N GLY A 245 10.18 -6.34 -7.65
CA GLY A 245 9.72 -4.98 -7.91
C GLY A 245 9.66 -4.62 -9.40
N ALA A 246 10.60 -5.10 -10.22
CA ALA A 246 10.56 -4.84 -11.66
C ALA A 246 9.35 -5.48 -12.34
N MET A 247 8.84 -6.59 -11.81
CA MET A 247 7.66 -7.24 -12.39
C MET A 247 6.36 -6.47 -12.14
N GLN A 248 6.30 -5.60 -11.13
CA GLN A 248 5.08 -4.86 -10.75
C GLN A 248 4.62 -3.88 -11.85
N HIS A 249 5.48 -2.91 -12.20
CA HIS A 249 5.09 -1.78 -13.07
C HIS A 249 6.00 -1.58 -14.30
N ALA A 250 7.14 -2.28 -14.40
CA ALA A 250 8.13 -1.95 -15.43
C ALA A 250 7.57 -2.09 -16.85
N GLY A 251 7.76 -1.03 -17.64
CA GLY A 251 7.33 -0.91 -19.03
C GLY A 251 5.83 -0.68 -19.23
N LEU A 252 5.06 -0.50 -18.16
CA LEU A 252 3.61 -0.34 -18.22
C LEU A 252 3.21 1.13 -18.41
N ARG A 253 1.93 1.38 -18.74
CA ARG A 253 1.46 2.70 -19.19
C ARG A 253 1.49 3.72 -18.06
N GLU A 254 1.86 4.94 -18.42
CA GLU A 254 1.88 6.13 -17.56
C GLU A 254 0.60 6.94 -17.70
N ASP A 255 0.19 7.62 -16.63
CA ASP A 255 -0.97 8.52 -16.60
C ASP A 255 -2.31 7.87 -17.01
N VAL A 256 -2.50 6.61 -16.65
CA VAL A 256 -3.75 5.88 -16.90
C VAL A 256 -4.40 5.51 -15.57
N LEU A 257 -5.62 6.00 -15.34
CA LEU A 257 -6.43 5.76 -14.13
C LEU A 257 -7.11 4.37 -14.13
N ASP A 258 -6.35 3.33 -14.47
CA ASP A 258 -6.79 1.94 -14.44
C ASP A 258 -5.59 1.03 -14.21
N HIS A 259 -5.57 0.39 -13.04
CA HIS A 259 -4.48 -0.47 -12.58
C HIS A 259 -4.19 -1.63 -13.53
N ARG A 260 -5.16 -2.05 -14.34
CA ARG A 260 -4.98 -3.11 -15.35
C ARG A 260 -4.00 -2.70 -16.46
N TYR A 261 -3.75 -1.39 -16.66
CA TYR A 261 -2.79 -0.86 -17.64
C TYR A 261 -1.43 -0.50 -17.07
N ASN A 262 -1.33 -0.23 -15.78
CA ASN A 262 -0.10 0.24 -15.13
C ASN A 262 0.50 -0.74 -14.10
N SER A 263 -0.19 -1.83 -13.77
CA SER A 263 0.25 -2.88 -12.82
C SER A 263 0.21 -4.27 -13.47
N ARG A 264 0.91 -5.28 -12.91
CA ARG A 264 1.00 -6.62 -13.53
C ARG A 264 0.88 -7.75 -12.51
N THR A 265 0.08 -8.75 -12.88
CA THR A 265 0.00 -10.04 -12.20
C THR A 265 0.84 -11.08 -12.92
N VAL A 266 1.64 -11.84 -12.16
CA VAL A 266 2.56 -12.85 -12.68
C VAL A 266 2.37 -14.15 -11.93
N TYR A 267 2.20 -15.27 -12.63
CA TYR A 267 2.17 -16.57 -11.97
C TYR A 267 3.57 -16.98 -11.49
N MET A 268 3.63 -17.43 -10.25
CA MET A 268 4.87 -17.83 -9.57
C MET A 268 4.68 -19.16 -8.85
N ASN A 269 5.77 -19.91 -8.68
CA ASN A 269 5.76 -21.12 -7.87
C ASN A 269 5.58 -20.79 -6.36
N PRO A 270 5.15 -21.76 -5.52
CA PRO A 270 4.87 -21.52 -4.11
C PRO A 270 6.04 -20.94 -3.30
N PHE A 271 7.29 -21.27 -3.66
CA PHE A 271 8.48 -20.75 -2.97
C PHE A 271 8.65 -19.25 -3.21
N LEU A 272 8.59 -18.80 -4.46
CA LEU A 272 8.67 -17.36 -4.78
C LEU A 272 7.48 -16.59 -4.21
N ARG A 273 6.28 -17.18 -4.22
CA ARG A 273 5.08 -16.60 -3.62
C ARG A 273 5.22 -16.42 -2.11
N PHE A 274 5.87 -17.35 -1.41
CA PHE A 274 6.16 -17.21 0.01
C PHE A 274 7.19 -16.09 0.28
N LEU A 275 8.27 -16.03 -0.50
CA LEU A 275 9.28 -14.98 -0.34
C LEU A 275 8.73 -13.60 -0.62
N TYR A 276 7.83 -13.50 -1.60
CA TYR A 276 7.23 -12.25 -2.05
C TYR A 276 5.87 -11.95 -1.42
N SER A 277 5.45 -12.71 -0.41
CA SER A 277 4.14 -12.55 0.25
C SER A 277 3.01 -12.40 -0.77
N ASN A 278 2.87 -13.32 -1.74
CA ASN A 278 1.87 -13.29 -2.82
C ASN A 278 1.71 -11.95 -3.59
N MET A 279 2.62 -10.99 -3.47
CA MET A 279 2.58 -9.71 -4.18
C MET A 279 2.82 -9.85 -5.70
N ASN A 280 2.91 -11.09 -6.17
CA ASN A 280 2.82 -11.42 -7.59
C ASN A 280 1.41 -11.16 -8.15
N TYR A 281 0.40 -11.04 -7.28
CA TYR A 281 -0.96 -10.57 -7.56
C TYR A 281 -1.06 -9.06 -7.36
N HIS A 282 -0.24 -8.32 -8.11
CA HIS A 282 -0.03 -6.89 -7.89
C HIS A 282 -1.20 -6.04 -8.41
N VAL A 283 -1.86 -6.45 -9.50
CA VAL A 283 -3.05 -5.73 -10.00
C VAL A 283 -4.16 -5.81 -8.96
N GLU A 284 -4.37 -7.00 -8.39
CA GLU A 284 -5.36 -7.27 -7.36
C GLU A 284 -5.09 -6.42 -6.11
N HIS A 285 -3.83 -6.38 -5.68
CA HIS A 285 -3.39 -5.54 -4.57
C HIS A 285 -3.69 -4.06 -4.79
N HIS A 286 -3.37 -3.51 -5.97
CA HIS A 286 -3.66 -2.10 -6.27
C HIS A 286 -5.14 -1.77 -6.32
N ILE A 287 -5.98 -2.69 -6.80
CA ILE A 287 -7.43 -2.50 -6.85
C ILE A 287 -8.05 -2.62 -5.46
N PHE A 288 -7.57 -3.57 -4.63
CA PHE A 288 -8.10 -3.84 -3.30
C PHE A 288 -6.97 -3.96 -2.25
N PRO A 289 -6.30 -2.86 -1.88
CA PRO A 289 -5.13 -2.88 -0.98
C PRO A 289 -5.47 -3.23 0.48
N THR A 290 -6.75 -3.38 0.79
CA THR A 290 -7.28 -3.83 2.10
C THR A 290 -7.24 -5.35 2.26
N VAL A 291 -7.12 -6.10 1.16
CA VAL A 291 -7.08 -7.57 1.16
C VAL A 291 -5.69 -8.06 1.55
N PRO A 292 -5.55 -8.88 2.62
CA PRO A 292 -4.26 -9.39 3.03
C PRO A 292 -3.62 -10.28 1.97
N TYR A 293 -2.29 -10.25 1.88
CA TYR A 293 -1.57 -11.01 0.86
C TYR A 293 -1.92 -12.50 0.74
N TYR A 294 -2.28 -13.17 1.83
CA TYR A 294 -2.63 -14.59 1.79
C TYR A 294 -4.00 -14.86 1.15
N ALA A 295 -4.85 -13.84 1.01
CA ALA A 295 -6.14 -13.89 0.34
C ALA A 295 -6.09 -13.39 -1.12
N LEU A 296 -5.04 -12.67 -1.54
CA LEU A 296 -4.85 -12.23 -2.93
C LEU A 296 -5.02 -13.33 -4.00
N PRO A 297 -4.57 -14.59 -3.79
CA PRO A 297 -4.81 -15.65 -4.77
C PRO A 297 -6.29 -15.98 -4.93
N ALA A 298 -7.09 -15.91 -3.86
CA ALA A 298 -8.52 -16.12 -3.93
C ALA A 298 -9.21 -14.91 -4.58
N LEU A 299 -8.80 -13.69 -4.23
CA LEU A 299 -9.27 -12.47 -4.90
C LEU A 299 -9.00 -12.51 -6.41
N HIS A 300 -7.82 -12.97 -6.83
CA HIS A 300 -7.51 -13.17 -8.24
C HIS A 300 -8.53 -14.07 -8.92
N GLU A 301 -8.91 -15.19 -8.32
CA GLU A 301 -9.91 -16.09 -8.91
C GLU A 301 -11.29 -15.43 -9.05
N GLU A 302 -11.68 -14.54 -8.12
CA GLU A 302 -12.94 -13.79 -8.19
C GLU A 302 -12.95 -12.77 -9.33
N ILE A 303 -11.84 -12.06 -9.55
CA ILE A 303 -11.82 -10.90 -10.48
C ILE A 303 -11.07 -11.15 -11.78
N LYS A 304 -10.40 -12.29 -11.97
CA LYS A 304 -9.52 -12.57 -13.13
C LYS A 304 -10.21 -12.41 -14.48
N GLU A 305 -11.53 -12.58 -14.56
CA GLU A 305 -12.30 -12.39 -15.79
C GLU A 305 -12.36 -10.92 -16.25
N TYR A 306 -12.12 -9.98 -15.33
CA TYR A 306 -12.07 -8.53 -15.60
C TYR A 306 -10.65 -8.02 -15.86
N LEU A 307 -9.63 -8.88 -15.71
CA LEU A 307 -8.22 -8.54 -15.80
C LEU A 307 -7.61 -8.95 -17.14
N ALA A 308 -6.48 -8.33 -17.47
CA ALA A 308 -5.62 -8.86 -18.52
C ALA A 308 -5.08 -10.25 -18.10
N PRO A 309 -4.91 -11.20 -19.03
CA PRO A 309 -4.25 -12.47 -18.75
C PRO A 309 -2.91 -12.28 -18.06
N ALA A 310 -2.73 -12.94 -16.91
CA ALA A 310 -1.50 -12.89 -16.15
C ALA A 310 -0.32 -13.49 -16.94
N ASP A 311 0.87 -12.97 -16.71
CA ASP A 311 2.10 -13.54 -17.28
C ASP A 311 2.31 -14.96 -16.74
N ARG A 312 2.53 -15.93 -17.63
CA ARG A 312 2.57 -17.37 -17.30
C ARG A 312 3.71 -17.77 -16.36
N SER A 313 4.75 -16.94 -16.25
CA SER A 313 5.89 -17.13 -15.36
C SER A 313 6.69 -15.83 -15.24
N SER A 314 7.58 -15.75 -14.25
CA SER A 314 8.55 -14.66 -14.14
C SER A 314 9.41 -14.51 -15.41
N ILE A 315 9.75 -15.62 -16.09
CA ILE A 315 10.53 -15.58 -17.33
C ILE A 315 9.71 -14.93 -18.47
N SER A 316 8.42 -15.25 -18.58
CA SER A 316 7.51 -14.61 -19.54
C SER A 316 7.44 -13.10 -19.29
N ALA A 317 7.20 -12.72 -18.03
CA ALA A 317 7.13 -11.32 -17.61
C ALA A 317 8.42 -10.58 -17.97
N TYR A 318 9.59 -11.17 -17.67
CA TYR A 318 10.88 -10.55 -17.99
C TYR A 318 11.15 -10.40 -19.47
N ARG A 319 10.86 -11.42 -20.29
CA ARG A 319 10.99 -11.30 -21.74
C ARG A 319 10.20 -10.11 -22.26
N ARG A 320 8.96 -9.98 -21.79
CA ARG A 320 8.09 -8.86 -22.13
C ARG A 320 8.62 -7.53 -21.63
N ILE A 321 8.99 -7.41 -20.36
CA ILE A 321 9.56 -6.19 -19.76
C ILE A 321 10.77 -5.72 -20.56
N PHE A 322 11.74 -6.59 -20.84
CA PHE A 322 12.93 -6.20 -21.58
C PHE A 322 12.63 -5.82 -23.03
N THR A 323 11.71 -6.51 -23.71
CA THR A 323 11.26 -6.14 -25.05
C THR A 323 10.61 -4.75 -25.04
N THR A 324 9.72 -4.48 -24.09
CA THR A 324 9.01 -3.21 -23.95
C THR A 324 9.95 -2.06 -23.60
N LEU A 325 10.80 -2.23 -22.59
CA LEU A 325 11.78 -1.21 -22.20
C LEU A 325 12.72 -0.86 -23.35
N ARG A 326 13.20 -1.86 -24.12
CA ARG A 326 14.08 -1.61 -25.27
C ARG A 326 13.40 -0.78 -26.36
N ARG A 327 12.08 -0.98 -26.57
CA ARG A 327 11.29 -0.15 -27.49
C ARG A 327 11.09 1.26 -26.92
N GLN A 328 10.81 1.39 -25.62
CA GLN A 328 10.66 2.67 -24.93
C GLN A 328 11.93 3.53 -24.93
N TRP A 329 13.12 2.93 -25.08
CA TRP A 329 14.36 3.69 -25.26
C TRP A 329 14.44 4.40 -26.62
N GLN A 330 13.77 3.85 -27.63
CA GLN A 330 13.75 4.40 -28.99
C GLN A 330 12.53 5.30 -29.20
N ASP A 331 11.40 4.90 -28.63
CA ASP A 331 10.12 5.60 -28.66
C ASP A 331 9.53 5.66 -27.24
N PRO A 332 9.75 6.75 -26.49
CA PRO A 332 9.20 6.92 -25.14
C PRO A 332 7.68 6.85 -25.05
N SER A 333 6.97 7.08 -26.17
CA SER A 333 5.51 6.95 -26.24
C SER A 333 5.04 5.51 -26.46
N TYR A 334 5.98 4.57 -26.68
CA TYR A 334 5.64 3.17 -26.88
C TYR A 334 4.98 2.57 -25.64
N ASP A 335 3.74 2.13 -25.83
CA ASP A 335 3.03 1.33 -24.85
C ASP A 335 3.00 -0.13 -25.24
N ASP A 336 3.20 -0.98 -24.24
CA ASP A 336 3.08 -2.42 -24.40
C ASP A 336 1.65 -2.76 -24.90
N PRO A 337 1.51 -3.41 -26.07
CA PRO A 337 0.23 -3.88 -26.58
C PRO A 337 -0.16 -5.11 -25.76
N ARG A 338 -0.66 -4.88 -24.54
CA ARG A 338 -1.15 -5.94 -23.67
C ARG A 338 -2.22 -6.77 -24.37
N PRO A 339 -2.41 -8.06 -23.99
CA PRO A 339 -3.60 -8.78 -24.39
C PRO A 339 -4.84 -7.95 -23.98
N GLU A 340 -5.88 -8.03 -24.82
CA GLU A 340 -7.09 -7.21 -24.71
C GLU A 340 -7.62 -7.23 -23.27
N ILE A 341 -7.68 -6.04 -22.66
CA ILE A 341 -8.25 -5.86 -21.33
C ILE A 341 -9.77 -5.87 -21.54
N PRO A 342 -10.51 -6.77 -20.86
CA PRO A 342 -11.96 -6.84 -21.02
C PRO A 342 -12.59 -5.49 -20.70
N ASP A 343 -13.48 -5.04 -21.60
CA ASP A 343 -14.39 -3.95 -21.27
C ASP A 343 -15.47 -4.50 -20.33
N VAL A 344 -15.71 -3.77 -19.24
CA VAL A 344 -16.59 -4.23 -18.16
C VAL A 344 -17.71 -3.22 -18.02
N ALA A 345 -18.86 -3.55 -18.57
CA ALA A 345 -20.06 -2.71 -18.49
C ALA A 345 -20.43 -2.48 -17.02
N GLY A 346 -20.59 -1.22 -16.63
CA GLY A 346 -20.94 -0.85 -15.26
C GLY A 346 -19.83 -1.03 -14.23
N ALA A 347 -18.58 -1.27 -14.64
CA ALA A 347 -17.43 -1.13 -13.74
C ALA A 347 -17.51 0.23 -13.05
N GLN A 348 -17.47 0.20 -11.72
CA GLN A 348 -17.53 1.41 -10.93
C GLN A 348 -16.26 2.22 -11.22
N ARG A 349 -16.40 3.21 -12.09
CA ARG A 349 -15.89 4.54 -11.75
C ARG A 349 -16.83 4.98 -10.64
N SER A 350 -16.42 4.91 -9.38
CA SER A 350 -17.15 5.38 -8.18
C SER A 350 -17.62 6.86 -8.29
N PHE A 351 -18.46 7.15 -9.29
CA PHE A 351 -19.06 8.43 -9.54
C PHE A 351 -19.77 8.86 -8.25
N VAL A 352 -19.27 9.91 -7.61
CA VAL A 352 -20.09 10.72 -6.71
C VAL A 352 -21.00 11.52 -7.62
N ASN A 353 -22.06 10.88 -8.10
CA ASN A 353 -23.19 11.61 -8.67
C ASN A 353 -23.94 12.26 -7.51
N THR A 354 -23.68 13.53 -7.22
CA THR A 354 -24.47 14.36 -6.28
C THR A 354 -25.86 14.71 -6.85
N GLY A 355 -26.47 13.79 -7.58
CA GLY A 355 -27.67 14.01 -8.36
C GLY A 355 -28.51 12.76 -8.44
N VAL A 356 -29.29 12.53 -7.37
CA VAL A 356 -30.53 11.73 -7.31
C VAL A 356 -30.34 10.27 -7.71
N THR A 357 -30.11 9.30 -6.83
CA THR A 357 -30.95 8.89 -5.70
C THR A 357 -30.11 7.98 -4.81
N ALA A 358 -29.93 8.35 -3.54
CA ALA A 358 -29.45 7.45 -2.51
C ALA A 358 -30.53 7.34 -1.42
N TRP A 359 -30.43 6.29 -0.60
CA TRP A 359 -31.40 5.77 0.36
C TRP A 359 -31.82 6.72 1.50
N ALA A 360 -32.20 7.96 1.20
CA ALA A 360 -32.91 8.84 2.12
C ALA A 360 -34.42 8.75 1.81
N GLY A 361 -35.15 8.02 2.64
CA GLY A 361 -36.61 8.05 2.65
C GLY A 361 -37.15 9.43 3.05
N GLU A 362 -38.45 9.63 2.85
CA GLU A 362 -39.18 10.86 3.19
C GLU A 362 -38.80 11.42 4.57
N VAL A 363 -38.59 12.73 4.65
CA VAL A 363 -38.33 13.43 5.92
C VAL A 363 -39.64 13.54 6.68
N HIS A 364 -39.72 12.90 7.85
CA HIS A 364 -40.86 13.01 8.76
C HIS A 364 -40.38 13.62 10.07
N ASP A 365 -40.97 14.74 10.50
CA ASP A 365 -40.60 15.47 11.73
C ASP A 365 -39.10 15.83 11.85
N GLY A 366 -38.45 16.16 10.72
CA GLY A 366 -37.04 16.55 10.69
C GLY A 366 -36.05 15.38 10.84
N LEU A 367 -36.53 14.14 10.73
CA LEU A 367 -35.70 12.93 10.69
C LEU A 367 -35.59 12.43 9.26
N VAL A 368 -34.36 12.21 8.82
CA VAL A 368 -34.04 11.53 7.56
C VAL A 368 -34.10 10.03 7.81
N ASP A 369 -34.92 9.33 7.03
CA ASP A 369 -34.98 7.88 7.05
C ASP A 369 -33.83 7.28 6.24
N LEU A 370 -32.92 6.59 6.93
CA LEU A 370 -31.72 5.99 6.36
C LEU A 370 -31.95 4.55 5.88
N GLY A 371 -33.15 3.99 6.08
CA GLY A 371 -33.54 2.65 5.65
C GLY A 371 -33.84 1.65 6.78
N PRO A 372 -34.26 0.40 6.46
CA PRO A 372 -34.53 -0.61 7.46
C PRO A 372 -33.25 -1.04 8.17
N ALA A 373 -33.34 -1.27 9.48
CA ALA A 373 -32.24 -1.74 10.31
C ALA A 373 -31.76 -3.15 9.88
N GLU A 374 -32.69 -4.03 9.52
CA GLU A 374 -32.38 -5.38 9.02
C GLU A 374 -31.68 -5.39 7.66
N GLY A 375 -31.74 -4.29 6.91
CA GLY A 375 -31.15 -4.18 5.57
C GLY A 375 -29.64 -3.90 5.54
N LEU A 376 -28.97 -3.96 6.70
CA LEU A 376 -27.53 -3.80 6.82
C LEU A 376 -27.02 -4.95 7.70
N SER A 377 -26.06 -5.75 7.22
CA SER A 377 -25.51 -6.86 8.00
C SER A 377 -24.52 -6.35 9.06
N PRO A 378 -24.28 -7.08 10.17
CA PRO A 378 -23.21 -6.72 11.10
C PRO A 378 -21.86 -6.56 10.38
N ASN A 379 -21.04 -5.63 10.87
CA ASN A 379 -19.76 -5.22 10.27
C ASN A 379 -19.88 -4.91 8.78
N SER A 380 -20.87 -4.08 8.44
CA SER A 380 -21.04 -3.55 7.09
C SER A 380 -21.34 -2.07 7.10
N ALA A 381 -21.11 -1.45 5.94
CA ALA A 381 -21.38 -0.05 5.72
C ALA A 381 -22.30 0.13 4.51
N ARG A 382 -23.07 1.22 4.54
CA ARG A 382 -23.94 1.65 3.44
C ARG A 382 -23.76 3.13 3.20
N ARG A 383 -23.59 3.49 1.93
CA ARG A 383 -23.58 4.88 1.49
C ARG A 383 -24.98 5.48 1.58
N ILE A 384 -25.07 6.67 2.15
CA ILE A 384 -26.27 7.48 2.22
C ILE A 384 -25.93 8.85 1.63
N ASP A 385 -26.66 9.29 0.61
CA ASP A 385 -26.59 10.67 0.13
C ASP A 385 -27.91 11.38 0.43
N HIS A 386 -27.84 12.57 1.03
CA HIS A 386 -29.02 13.38 1.36
C HIS A 386 -28.71 14.87 1.17
N GLY A 387 -29.52 15.56 0.37
CA GLY A 387 -29.25 16.94 -0.03
C GLY A 387 -27.91 17.04 -0.79
N TYR A 388 -27.00 17.88 -0.30
CA TYR A 388 -25.63 18.01 -0.81
C TYR A 388 -24.60 17.20 -0.02
N GLY A 389 -25.03 16.50 1.04
CA GLY A 389 -24.15 15.71 1.90
C GLY A 389 -24.09 14.24 1.48
N THR A 390 -22.96 13.61 1.79
CA THR A 390 -22.74 12.17 1.64
C THR A 390 -22.25 11.61 2.97
N TYR A 391 -22.78 10.47 3.38
CA TYR A 391 -22.62 9.87 4.71
C TYR A 391 -22.39 8.36 4.58
N ALA A 392 -21.74 7.80 5.60
CA ALA A 392 -21.56 6.36 5.72
C ALA A 392 -22.28 5.86 6.97
N LEU A 393 -23.28 5.00 6.76
CA LEU A 393 -24.00 4.31 7.82
C LEU A 393 -23.35 2.95 8.07
N TYR A 394 -22.99 2.67 9.30
CA TYR A 394 -22.37 1.41 9.74
C TYR A 394 -23.32 0.62 10.61
N ARG A 395 -23.22 -0.71 10.55
CA ARG A 395 -23.76 -1.60 11.58
C ARG A 395 -22.59 -2.32 12.24
N LEU A 396 -22.42 -2.10 13.53
CA LEU A 396 -21.36 -2.73 14.33
C LEU A 396 -21.83 -4.12 14.81
N ASP A 397 -20.90 -5.07 14.88
CA ASP A 397 -21.18 -6.34 15.55
C ASP A 397 -21.27 -6.11 17.07
N PRO A 398 -22.31 -6.63 17.76
CA PRO A 398 -22.41 -6.55 19.22
C PRO A 398 -21.15 -7.02 19.95
N ASP A 399 -20.44 -8.02 19.41
CA ASP A 399 -19.22 -8.55 20.03
C ASP A 399 -18.03 -7.56 19.93
N ASP A 400 -18.07 -6.62 18.99
CA ASP A 400 -17.02 -5.61 18.77
C ASP A 400 -17.20 -4.34 19.63
N LEU A 401 -18.35 -4.17 20.30
CA LEU A 401 -18.73 -2.96 21.04
C LEU A 401 -18.18 -2.88 22.49
N GLY A 402 -17.66 -3.98 23.05
CA GLY A 402 -17.18 -4.01 24.44
C GLY A 402 -18.26 -3.72 25.51
N ASP A 403 -17.84 -3.42 26.75
CA ASP A 403 -18.72 -3.06 27.89
C ASP A 403 -19.20 -1.58 27.85
N ALA A 404 -18.95 -0.85 26.76
CA ALA A 404 -19.44 0.51 26.62
C ALA A 404 -20.96 0.50 26.47
N ASP A 405 -21.66 1.35 27.24
CA ASP A 405 -23.12 1.50 27.18
C ASP A 405 -23.58 1.60 25.72
N ALA A 406 -24.52 0.73 25.35
CA ALA A 406 -25.04 0.48 24.01
C ALA A 406 -25.59 1.75 23.32
N GLY A 407 -24.67 2.60 22.84
CA GLY A 407 -24.92 3.74 21.96
C GLY A 407 -25.21 3.29 20.53
N GLY A 408 -26.17 2.38 20.37
CA GLY A 408 -26.69 1.92 19.09
C GLY A 408 -25.78 0.99 18.31
N GLU A 409 -26.33 -0.13 17.85
CA GLU A 409 -25.76 -1.02 16.84
C GLU A 409 -25.37 -0.30 15.52
N PHE A 410 -25.79 0.95 15.36
CA PHE A 410 -25.61 1.76 14.17
C PHE A 410 -24.81 3.03 14.46
N VAL A 411 -23.89 3.37 13.56
CA VAL A 411 -23.10 4.61 13.60
C VAL A 411 -23.27 5.33 12.26
N LEU A 412 -23.34 6.65 12.27
CA LEU A 412 -23.37 7.47 11.07
C LEU A 412 -22.20 8.46 11.10
N SER A 413 -21.42 8.53 10.02
CA SER A 413 -20.34 9.50 9.87
C SER A 413 -20.41 10.27 8.56
N ASP A 414 -19.49 11.21 8.39
CA ASP A 414 -19.13 11.76 7.07
C ASP A 414 -18.85 10.60 6.10
N GLY A 415 -19.30 10.75 4.85
CA GLY A 415 -19.17 9.71 3.83
C GLY A 415 -17.78 9.65 3.24
N LEU A 416 -17.02 10.76 3.23
CA LEU A 416 -15.68 10.83 2.65
C LEU A 416 -14.60 10.73 3.71
N CYS A 417 -13.52 10.02 3.39
CA CYS A 417 -12.33 9.96 4.21
C CYS A 417 -11.66 11.34 4.32
N THR A 418 -11.24 11.72 5.52
CA THR A 418 -10.55 13.01 5.74
C THR A 418 -9.16 13.08 5.10
N HIS A 419 -8.57 11.94 4.73
CA HIS A 419 -7.30 11.90 4.00
C HIS A 419 -7.46 12.19 2.50
N GLY A 420 -8.58 11.82 1.87
CA GLY A 420 -8.74 11.97 0.42
C GLY A 420 -10.10 11.51 -0.10
N GLN A 421 -10.34 11.69 -1.41
CA GLN A 421 -11.63 11.46 -2.09
C GLN A 421 -12.00 9.96 -2.20
N ALA A 422 -12.21 9.29 -1.07
CA ALA A 422 -12.65 7.90 -0.98
C ALA A 422 -13.86 7.80 -0.06
N HIS A 423 -14.93 7.18 -0.55
CA HIS A 423 -16.13 7.01 0.26
C HIS A 423 -15.93 5.87 1.27
N LEU A 424 -16.11 6.16 2.56
CA LEU A 424 -15.86 5.22 3.65
C LEU A 424 -16.82 4.02 3.63
N ALA A 425 -18.02 4.16 3.07
CA ALA A 425 -18.93 3.03 2.94
C ALA A 425 -18.42 1.90 2.02
N ASP A 426 -17.42 2.17 1.17
CA ASP A 426 -16.78 1.12 0.34
C ASP A 426 -15.60 0.44 1.07
N GLY A 427 -15.33 0.87 2.31
CA GLY A 427 -14.28 0.42 3.20
C GLY A 427 -14.62 -0.84 4.00
N VAL A 428 -13.79 -1.14 5.00
CA VAL A 428 -13.90 -2.34 5.84
C VAL A 428 -14.28 -1.95 7.26
N VAL A 429 -15.41 -2.44 7.76
CA VAL A 429 -15.79 -2.32 9.17
C VAL A 429 -15.25 -3.55 9.91
N LEU A 430 -14.41 -3.34 10.92
CA LEU A 430 -13.81 -4.40 11.72
C LEU A 430 -13.41 -3.89 13.10
N ASP A 431 -13.75 -4.64 14.15
CA ASP A 431 -13.33 -4.34 15.53
C ASP A 431 -13.72 -2.91 15.98
N GLY A 432 -14.92 -2.44 15.58
CA GLY A 432 -15.39 -1.08 15.88
C GLY A 432 -14.71 0.04 15.07
N LEU A 433 -13.92 -0.30 14.04
CA LEU A 433 -13.19 0.65 13.20
C LEU A 433 -13.70 0.64 11.76
N ILE A 434 -13.58 1.77 11.06
CA ILE A 434 -13.71 1.84 9.60
C ILE A 434 -12.34 2.07 8.95
N GLU A 435 -11.97 1.17 8.05
CA GLU A 435 -10.78 1.28 7.22
C GLU A 435 -11.14 1.82 5.83
N CYS A 436 -10.56 2.95 5.47
CA CYS A 436 -10.71 3.57 4.17
C CYS A 436 -10.31 2.59 3.05
N PRO A 437 -11.14 2.45 1.99
CA PRO A 437 -10.89 1.48 0.92
C PRO A 437 -9.67 1.80 0.05
N LYS A 438 -9.15 3.04 0.12
CA LYS A 438 -8.08 3.53 -0.76
C LYS A 438 -6.69 3.24 -0.19
N HIS A 439 -6.44 3.64 1.05
CA HIS A 439 -5.11 3.56 1.69
C HIS A 439 -5.16 2.98 3.09
N ASN A 440 -6.27 2.36 3.45
CA ASN A 440 -6.45 1.69 4.73
C ASN A 440 -6.31 2.65 5.93
N GLY A 441 -6.46 3.97 5.76
CA GLY A 441 -6.57 4.88 6.91
C GLY A 441 -7.74 4.45 7.82
N CYS A 442 -7.55 4.44 9.13
CA CYS A 442 -8.58 3.94 10.07
C CYS A 442 -9.18 5.07 10.88
N PHE A 443 -10.47 4.94 11.14
CA PHE A 443 -11.19 5.76 12.11
C PHE A 443 -11.88 4.88 13.14
N ASP A 444 -11.89 5.33 14.39
CA ASP A 444 -12.71 4.77 15.45
C ASP A 444 -14.17 5.17 15.23
N LEU A 445 -15.10 4.20 15.20
CA LEU A 445 -16.52 4.49 14.96
C LEU A 445 -17.28 4.92 16.22
N CYS A 446 -16.67 4.85 17.40
CA CYS A 446 -17.23 5.37 18.64
C CYS A 446 -16.84 6.83 18.86
N THR A 447 -15.62 7.23 18.47
CA THR A 447 -15.10 8.59 18.73
C THR A 447 -14.90 9.44 17.48
N GLY A 448 -14.79 8.82 16.30
CA GLY A 448 -14.41 9.47 15.05
C GLY A 448 -12.90 9.69 14.88
N GLU A 449 -12.08 9.34 15.89
CA GLU A 449 -10.63 9.60 15.86
C GLU A 449 -9.92 8.84 14.74
N ALA A 450 -8.98 9.50 14.07
CA ALA A 450 -8.10 8.86 13.10
C ALA A 450 -7.04 8.02 13.83
N LEU A 451 -7.14 6.69 13.72
CA LEU A 451 -6.26 5.76 14.42
C LEU A 451 -5.09 5.26 13.57
N ARG A 452 -5.18 5.30 12.23
CA ARG A 452 -4.13 4.77 11.35
C ARG A 452 -3.88 5.69 10.18
N LEU A 453 -2.60 6.00 9.97
CA LEU A 453 -2.11 6.71 8.81
C LEU A 453 -2.59 6.02 7.52
N PRO A 454 -2.88 6.80 6.45
CA PRO A 454 -2.59 8.23 6.33
C PRO A 454 -3.68 9.17 6.86
N ALA A 455 -4.74 8.66 7.48
CA ALA A 455 -5.71 9.51 8.16
C ALA A 455 -5.08 10.14 9.41
N THR A 456 -5.21 11.47 9.55
CA THR A 456 -4.71 12.25 10.69
C THR A 456 -5.79 13.11 11.32
N GLU A 457 -6.82 13.48 10.57
CA GLU A 457 -7.95 14.29 11.04
C GLU A 457 -9.17 13.41 11.35
N PRO A 458 -9.91 13.63 12.44
CA PRO A 458 -11.08 12.84 12.80
C PRO A 458 -12.23 13.01 11.81
N ILE A 459 -13.07 11.97 11.66
CA ILE A 459 -14.33 12.06 10.93
C ILE A 459 -15.44 12.58 11.84
N THR A 460 -16.40 13.32 11.28
CA THR A 460 -17.58 13.76 12.04
C THR A 460 -18.55 12.61 12.21
N LEU A 461 -19.00 12.36 13.43
CA LEU A 461 -20.10 11.45 13.73
C LEU A 461 -21.43 12.22 13.86
N TYR A 462 -22.54 11.57 13.56
CA TYR A 462 -23.88 12.18 13.55
C TYR A 462 -24.84 11.41 14.46
N ASP A 463 -25.90 12.08 14.93
CA ASP A 463 -26.94 11.43 15.71
C ASP A 463 -27.63 10.31 14.90
N VAL A 464 -27.87 9.15 15.50
CA VAL A 464 -28.57 8.05 14.84
C VAL A 464 -29.47 7.32 15.84
N ALA A 465 -30.64 6.91 15.39
CA ALA A 465 -31.61 6.19 16.20
C ALA A 465 -32.35 5.13 15.38
N VAL A 466 -32.84 4.09 16.04
CA VAL A 466 -33.75 3.11 15.42
C VAL A 466 -35.17 3.38 15.90
N ARG A 467 -36.10 3.62 14.97
CA ARG A 467 -37.53 3.83 15.24
C ARG A 467 -38.36 2.93 14.33
N ASN A 468 -39.23 2.12 14.92
CA ASN A 468 -40.12 1.20 14.18
C ASN A 468 -39.36 0.32 13.16
N GLY A 469 -38.18 -0.20 13.53
CA GLY A 469 -37.35 -1.05 12.66
C GLY A 469 -36.59 -0.31 11.56
N ARG A 470 -36.60 1.03 11.56
CA ARG A 470 -35.87 1.87 10.59
C ARG A 470 -34.82 2.71 11.28
N VAL A 471 -33.69 2.89 10.62
CA VAL A 471 -32.61 3.76 11.07
C VAL A 471 -32.92 5.18 10.61
N VAL A 472 -32.87 6.14 11.54
CA VAL A 472 -33.19 7.54 11.29
C VAL A 472 -32.14 8.45 11.92
N SER A 473 -31.93 9.64 11.35
CA SER A 473 -30.99 10.64 11.84
C SER A 473 -31.52 12.06 11.61
N ARG A 474 -31.19 13.02 12.48
CA ARG A 474 -31.40 14.45 12.20
C ARG A 474 -30.25 15.08 11.44
N LEU A 475 -29.20 14.31 11.16
CA LEU A 475 -27.93 14.76 10.58
C LEU A 475 -27.32 15.90 11.41
N VAL A 476 -27.45 15.82 12.74
CA VAL A 476 -26.82 16.74 13.67
C VAL A 476 -25.46 16.15 14.05
N PRO A 477 -24.34 16.85 13.78
CA PRO A 477 -23.03 16.42 14.25
C PRO A 477 -23.05 16.19 15.77
N GLN A 478 -22.52 15.05 16.19
CA GLN A 478 -22.23 14.82 17.60
C GLN A 478 -21.09 15.75 18.04
N PRO A 479 -21.12 16.27 19.26
CA PRO A 479 -19.97 17.00 19.80
C PRO A 479 -18.75 16.06 19.78
N ALA A 480 -17.61 16.57 19.31
CA ALA A 480 -16.34 15.83 19.40
C ALA A 480 -16.12 15.43 20.87
N GLY A 481 -15.86 14.14 21.12
CA GLY A 481 -15.62 13.65 22.48
C GLY A 481 -14.48 14.43 23.14
N GLU A 482 -14.71 14.91 24.36
CA GLU A 482 -13.67 15.51 25.23
C GLU A 482 -12.71 14.47 25.79
#